data_AF-A0A9W6XYC4-F1
#
_entry.id   AF-A0A9W6XYC4-F1
#
_cell.length_a   1.000
_cell.length_b   1.000
_cell.length_c   1.000
_cell.angle_alpha   90.00
_cell.angle_beta   90.00
_cell.angle_gamma   90.00
#
_symmetry.space_group_name_H-M   'P 1'
#
loop_
_entity.id
_entity.type
_entity.pdbx_description
1 polymer ?
#
loop_
_entity_poly.entity_id
_entity_poly.type
_entity_poly.pdbx_seq_one_letter_code
_entity_poly.pdbx_strand_id
1 'polypeptide(L)'
;MQAPELPLPDQLQVRITIKSGYSLTACRDKLAPIDSLFQVTTGYGGLRGAVVEIFGRHLPNVWRHEFDLYLKPSNNAPQRDFSVIQEGEHEFNVQLKTVWYTARLHKNSQADFRLMIFVNVPCPQRTITFRRATAARVDEQAPRITSFVREDAIDASPTTQHYMSVCQTRLPDKAQIQTPDATTFRLQTIRRLDTCSRLTNTKWLCKLHKRKQIVLVIVSIMPSGSYSRGPHSS
;
A
#
# COMPACT_ATOMS: atom_id res chain seq x y z
N MET A 1 36.57 30.92 -11.18
CA MET A 1 36.32 30.30 -12.50
C MET A 1 34.85 29.91 -12.54
N GLN A 2 34.04 30.56 -13.39
CA GLN A 2 32.65 30.16 -13.63
C GLN A 2 32.66 28.81 -14.36
N ALA A 3 31.97 27.81 -13.83
CA ALA A 3 31.79 26.54 -14.54
C ALA A 3 31.03 26.80 -15.86
N PRO A 4 31.43 26.18 -16.98
CA PRO A 4 30.77 26.36 -18.26
C PRO A 4 29.30 25.93 -18.17
N GLU A 5 28.41 26.74 -18.74
CA GLU A 5 26.98 26.47 -18.80
C GLU A 5 26.72 25.34 -19.80
N LEU A 6 26.25 24.19 -19.32
CA LEU A 6 25.91 23.09 -20.21
C LEU A 6 24.58 23.40 -20.90
N PRO A 7 24.49 23.24 -22.23
CA PRO A 7 23.23 23.38 -22.94
C PRO A 7 22.23 22.34 -22.42
N LEU A 8 20.94 22.67 -22.51
CA LEU A 8 19.88 21.70 -22.24
C LEU A 8 20.08 20.52 -23.21
N PRO A 9 20.22 19.29 -22.72
CA PRO A 9 20.43 18.14 -23.60
C PRO A 9 19.16 17.82 -24.39
N ASP A 10 19.33 17.19 -25.55
CA ASP A 10 18.19 16.75 -26.38
C ASP A 10 17.34 15.68 -25.70
N GLN A 11 17.94 14.97 -24.73
CA GLN A 11 17.30 13.92 -23.94
C GLN A 11 17.47 14.15 -22.45
N LEU A 12 16.38 13.98 -21.71
CA LEU A 12 16.37 14.05 -20.25
C LEU A 12 15.86 12.75 -19.67
N GLN A 13 16.50 12.30 -18.58
CA GLN A 13 15.87 11.33 -17.69
C GLN A 13 14.70 12.01 -16.99
N VAL A 14 13.55 11.36 -17.01
CA VAL A 14 12.33 11.82 -16.35
C VAL A 14 11.94 10.79 -15.32
N ARG A 15 11.57 11.24 -14.13
CA ARG A 15 10.99 10.40 -13.10
C ARG A 15 9.56 10.84 -12.86
N ILE A 16 8.62 9.95 -13.14
CA ILE A 16 7.19 10.18 -13.01
C ILE A 16 6.71 9.55 -11.70
N THR A 17 6.09 10.36 -10.86
CA THR A 17 5.48 9.94 -9.60
C THR A 17 3.98 10.15 -9.69
N ILE A 18 3.22 9.08 -9.48
CA ILE A 18 1.75 9.13 -9.51
C ILE A 18 1.25 8.96 -8.08
N LYS A 19 0.50 9.93 -7.57
CA LYS A 19 -0.06 9.87 -6.22
C LYS A 19 -1.58 9.84 -6.21
N SER A 20 -2.13 9.22 -5.15
CA SER A 20 -3.54 9.32 -4.78
C SER A 20 -3.73 10.43 -3.75
N GLY A 21 -4.67 11.32 -4.00
CA GLY A 21 -5.09 12.31 -3.01
C GLY A 21 -5.65 13.57 -3.64
N TYR A 22 -5.79 14.62 -2.83
CA TYR A 22 -6.07 15.97 -3.34
C TYR A 22 -4.76 16.67 -3.69
N SER A 23 -4.79 17.50 -4.73
CA SER A 23 -3.58 18.16 -5.20
C SER A 23 -2.98 19.00 -4.07
N LEU A 24 -1.66 18.92 -3.93
CA LEU A 24 -0.90 19.69 -2.92
C LEU A 24 -1.18 19.34 -1.44
N THR A 25 -1.84 18.21 -1.16
CA THR A 25 -2.07 17.71 0.22
C THR A 25 -1.26 16.44 0.53
N ALA A 26 -1.35 15.92 1.76
CA ALA A 26 -0.75 14.64 2.12
C ALA A 26 -1.29 13.51 1.23
N CYS A 27 -0.48 13.04 0.29
CA CYS A 27 -0.83 12.03 -0.70
C CYS A 27 -0.01 10.75 -0.51
N ARG A 28 -0.51 9.63 -1.02
CA ARG A 28 0.20 8.35 -1.06
C ARG A 28 0.57 7.98 -2.49
N ASP A 29 1.75 7.41 -2.68
CA ASP A 29 2.18 6.90 -3.98
C ASP A 29 1.22 5.78 -4.43
N LYS A 30 0.71 5.90 -5.67
CA LYS A 30 -0.09 4.82 -6.31
C LYS A 30 0.80 3.70 -6.82
N LEU A 31 2.00 4.06 -7.28
CA LEU A 31 2.99 3.19 -7.88
C LEU A 31 4.38 3.59 -7.39
N ALA A 32 5.34 2.68 -7.53
CA ALA A 32 6.74 3.06 -7.45
C ALA A 32 7.06 4.13 -8.52
N PRO A 33 7.98 5.08 -8.27
CA PRO A 33 8.39 6.04 -9.28
C PRO A 33 8.88 5.35 -10.55
N ILE A 34 8.45 5.86 -11.71
CA ILE A 34 8.78 5.30 -13.01
C ILE A 34 9.78 6.22 -13.69
N ASP A 35 10.94 5.68 -14.02
CA ASP A 35 11.97 6.38 -14.79
C ASP A 35 11.75 6.14 -16.29
N SER A 36 11.83 7.20 -17.09
CA SER A 36 11.68 7.19 -18.54
C SER A 36 12.62 8.19 -19.20
N LEU A 37 12.82 8.08 -20.51
CA LEU A 37 13.57 9.06 -21.31
C LEU A 37 12.60 9.96 -22.06
N PHE A 38 12.89 11.25 -22.06
CA PHE A 38 12.10 12.27 -22.74
C PHE A 38 12.95 13.02 -23.77
N GLN A 39 12.44 13.13 -24.98
CA GLN A 39 13.04 13.93 -26.06
C GLN A 39 12.57 15.38 -25.94
N VAL A 40 13.47 16.31 -25.64
CA VAL A 40 13.14 17.72 -25.41
C VAL A 40 12.48 18.36 -26.64
N THR A 41 12.87 17.93 -27.85
CA THR A 41 12.31 18.40 -29.12
C THR A 41 10.83 18.08 -29.31
N THR A 42 10.31 17.07 -28.61
CA THR A 42 8.88 16.70 -28.68
C THR A 42 7.98 17.63 -27.85
N GLY A 43 8.59 18.52 -27.05
CA GLY A 43 7.89 19.51 -26.26
C GLY A 43 6.92 18.91 -25.24
N TYR A 44 5.95 19.72 -24.81
CA TYR A 44 4.95 19.31 -23.83
C TYR A 44 4.09 18.15 -24.34
N GLY A 45 3.74 18.15 -25.63
CA GLY A 45 2.91 17.11 -26.24
C GLY A 45 3.56 15.72 -26.13
N GLY A 46 4.85 15.61 -26.43
CA GLY A 46 5.58 14.34 -26.27
C GLY A 46 5.68 13.90 -24.82
N LEU A 47 5.92 14.84 -23.89
CA LEU A 47 5.97 14.53 -22.47
C LEU A 47 4.63 14.01 -21.95
N ARG A 48 3.53 14.71 -22.28
CA ARG A 48 2.18 14.31 -21.90
C ARG A 48 1.80 12.97 -22.51
N GLY A 49 2.14 12.75 -23.79
CA GLY A 49 1.94 11.47 -24.47
C GLY A 49 2.61 10.31 -23.75
N ALA A 50 3.86 10.47 -23.33
CA ALA A 50 4.58 9.45 -22.56
C ALA A 50 3.93 9.17 -21.19
N VAL A 51 3.43 10.20 -20.51
CA VAL A 51 2.68 10.03 -19.26
C VAL A 51 1.38 9.26 -19.51
N VAL A 52 0.61 9.61 -20.55
CA VAL A 52 -0.62 8.92 -20.93
C VAL A 52 -0.36 7.43 -21.21
N GLU A 53 0.71 7.12 -21.94
CA GLU A 53 1.12 5.74 -22.23
C GLU A 53 1.45 4.95 -20.95
N ILE A 54 2.16 5.57 -20.00
CA ILE A 54 2.45 4.98 -18.69
C ILE A 54 1.17 4.69 -17.92
N PHE A 55 0.20 5.60 -17.94
CA PHE A 55 -1.11 5.35 -17.35
C PHE A 55 -1.83 4.20 -18.06
N GLY A 56 -1.82 4.15 -19.40
CA GLY A 56 -2.41 3.05 -20.16
C GLY A 56 -1.83 1.67 -19.79
N ARG A 57 -0.52 1.60 -19.53
CA ARG A 57 0.17 0.35 -19.16
C ARG A 57 -0.05 -0.06 -17.71
N HIS A 58 0.02 0.89 -16.77
CA HIS A 58 0.08 0.56 -15.34
C HIS A 58 -1.21 0.85 -14.57
N LEU A 59 -2.06 1.75 -15.09
CA LEU A 59 -3.30 2.20 -14.47
C LEU A 59 -4.40 2.36 -15.55
N PRO A 60 -4.81 1.26 -16.22
CA PRO A 60 -5.77 1.34 -17.31
C PRO A 60 -7.09 1.96 -16.82
N ASN A 61 -7.70 2.79 -17.66
CA ASN A 61 -8.95 3.52 -17.39
C ASN A 61 -8.90 4.55 -16.23
N VAL A 62 -7.71 4.88 -15.72
CA VAL A 62 -7.55 5.89 -14.66
C VAL A 62 -7.26 7.28 -15.22
N TRP A 63 -6.54 7.38 -16.33
CA TRP A 63 -6.17 8.66 -16.93
C TRP A 63 -7.39 9.51 -17.27
N ARG A 64 -7.26 10.83 -17.06
CA ARG A 64 -8.25 11.82 -17.49
C ARG A 64 -7.54 13.02 -18.08
N HIS A 65 -8.14 13.65 -19.09
CA HIS A 65 -7.52 14.78 -19.79
C HIS A 65 -7.35 16.01 -18.88
N GLU A 66 -8.14 16.12 -17.82
CA GLU A 66 -8.10 17.23 -16.85
C GLU A 66 -7.00 17.07 -15.80
N PHE A 67 -6.18 16.01 -15.86
CA PHE A 67 -5.07 15.84 -14.93
C PHE A 67 -3.93 16.80 -15.25
N ASP A 68 -3.65 17.67 -14.29
CA ASP A 68 -2.46 18.53 -14.31
C ASP A 68 -1.19 17.70 -14.11
N LEU A 69 -0.17 18.05 -14.89
CA LEU A 69 1.20 17.58 -14.66
C LEU A 69 1.92 18.65 -13.85
N TYR A 70 2.51 18.24 -12.74
CA TYR A 70 3.29 19.14 -11.90
C TYR A 70 4.78 18.87 -12.07
N LEU A 71 5.55 19.94 -12.17
CA LEU A 71 7.00 19.94 -12.17
C LEU A 71 7.51 20.13 -10.75
N LYS A 72 8.37 19.21 -10.33
CA LYS A 72 9.09 19.33 -9.08
C LYS A 72 10.47 19.97 -9.38
N PRO A 73 10.79 21.14 -8.78
CA PRO A 73 11.99 21.89 -9.14
C PRO A 73 13.31 21.24 -8.67
N SER A 74 13.27 20.37 -7.66
CA SER A 74 14.42 19.60 -7.20
C SER A 74 14.00 18.34 -6.46
N ASN A 75 14.92 17.36 -6.30
CA ASN A 75 14.62 16.08 -5.65
C ASN A 75 14.01 16.19 -4.25
N ASN A 76 14.33 17.25 -3.49
CA ASN A 76 13.86 17.45 -2.12
C ASN A 76 12.88 18.63 -1.98
N ALA A 77 12.43 19.22 -3.10
CA ALA A 77 11.46 20.32 -3.04
C ALA A 77 10.17 19.87 -2.33
N PRO A 78 9.63 20.67 -1.39
CA PRO A 78 8.33 20.40 -0.79
C PRO A 78 7.24 20.58 -1.84
N GLN A 79 6.11 19.90 -1.65
CA GLN A 79 5.03 19.86 -2.65
C GLN A 79 4.41 21.23 -2.95
N ARG A 80 4.46 22.17 -1.99
CA ARG A 80 4.00 23.56 -2.18
C ARG A 80 4.81 24.33 -3.23
N ASP A 81 6.04 23.89 -3.52
CA ASP A 81 6.93 24.52 -4.51
C ASP A 81 6.77 23.87 -5.89
N PHE A 82 5.84 22.92 -6.05
CA PHE A 82 5.58 22.30 -7.35
C PHE A 82 4.77 23.28 -8.20
N SER A 83 5.16 23.41 -9.47
CA SER A 83 4.45 24.25 -10.43
C SER A 83 3.72 23.38 -11.45
N VAL A 84 2.58 23.86 -11.96
CA VAL A 84 1.92 23.19 -13.09
C VAL A 84 2.77 23.39 -14.34
N ILE A 85 3.00 22.30 -15.08
CA ILE A 85 3.68 22.33 -16.37
C ILE A 85 2.79 23.07 -17.36
N GLN A 86 3.33 24.13 -17.98
CA GLN A 86 2.60 24.90 -18.98
C GLN A 86 2.50 24.11 -20.28
N GLU A 87 1.32 24.14 -20.91
CA GLU A 87 1.07 23.37 -22.14
C GLU A 87 1.70 24.01 -23.40
N GLY A 88 1.91 25.33 -23.37
CA GLY A 88 2.49 26.10 -24.48
C GLY A 88 3.96 25.76 -24.71
N GLU A 89 4.36 25.67 -25.98
CA GLU A 89 5.72 25.25 -26.36
C GLU A 89 6.80 26.17 -25.77
N HIS A 90 6.59 27.49 -25.86
CA HIS A 90 7.53 28.47 -25.35
C HIS A 90 7.61 28.43 -23.83
N GLU A 91 6.46 28.43 -23.16
CA GLU A 91 6.33 28.45 -21.70
C GLU A 91 6.92 27.17 -21.09
N PHE A 92 6.65 26.03 -21.70
CA PHE A 92 7.23 24.74 -21.32
C PHE A 92 8.75 24.76 -21.46
N ASN A 93 9.27 25.28 -22.57
CA ASN A 93 10.71 25.38 -22.81
C ASN A 93 11.39 26.30 -21.78
N VAL A 94 10.76 27.42 -21.43
CA VAL A 94 11.23 28.34 -20.38
C VAL A 94 11.26 27.63 -19.02
N GLN A 95 10.22 26.87 -18.66
CA GLN A 95 10.20 26.08 -17.42
C GLN A 95 11.31 25.03 -17.39
N LEU A 96 11.49 24.28 -18.48
CA LEU A 96 12.56 23.28 -18.61
C LEU A 96 13.95 23.89 -18.43
N LYS A 97 14.24 24.97 -19.15
CA LYS A 97 15.52 25.69 -19.05
C LYS A 97 15.75 26.23 -17.65
N THR A 98 14.70 26.74 -17.00
CA THR A 98 14.79 27.25 -15.63
C THR A 98 15.20 26.15 -14.67
N VAL A 99 14.51 25.00 -14.69
CA VAL A 99 14.84 23.88 -13.78
C VAL A 99 16.20 23.27 -14.11
N TRP A 100 16.56 23.17 -15.39
CA TRP A 100 17.90 22.75 -15.82
C TRP A 100 19.01 23.68 -15.31
N TYR A 101 18.79 24.98 -15.40
CA TYR A 101 19.71 25.98 -14.90
C TYR A 101 19.84 25.90 -13.37
N THR A 102 18.73 25.78 -12.65
CA THR A 102 18.74 25.63 -11.19
C THR A 102 19.48 24.36 -10.76
N ALA A 103 19.36 23.27 -11.52
CA ALA A 103 20.06 22.01 -11.23
C ALA A 103 21.59 22.17 -11.15
N ARG A 104 22.17 23.11 -11.90
CA ARG A 104 23.62 23.39 -11.88
C ARG A 104 24.13 23.88 -10.53
N LEU A 105 23.25 24.44 -9.69
CA LEU A 105 23.61 25.00 -8.39
C LEU A 105 23.81 23.91 -7.31
N HIS A 106 23.56 22.64 -7.62
CA HIS A 106 23.65 21.53 -6.66
C HIS A 106 25.00 20.79 -6.75
N LYS A 107 25.42 20.20 -5.61
CA LYS A 107 26.73 19.51 -5.44
C LYS A 107 27.03 18.41 -6.47
N ASN A 108 26.02 17.68 -6.95
CA ASN A 108 26.18 16.63 -7.97
C ASN A 108 25.82 17.10 -9.39
N SER A 109 25.56 18.40 -9.55
CA SER A 109 25.36 19.12 -10.81
C SER A 109 24.33 18.50 -11.77
N GLN A 110 24.32 19.02 -12.99
CA GLN A 110 23.48 18.59 -14.10
C GLN A 110 23.70 17.12 -14.54
N ALA A 111 24.77 16.45 -14.08
CA ALA A 111 25.10 15.07 -14.44
C ALA A 111 24.12 14.01 -13.89
N ASP A 112 23.51 14.25 -12.72
CA ASP A 112 22.48 13.38 -12.14
C ASP A 112 21.10 14.08 -12.16
N PHE A 113 20.93 15.04 -13.07
CA PHE A 113 19.66 15.73 -13.22
C PHE A 113 18.59 14.80 -13.77
N ARG A 114 17.44 14.77 -13.10
CA ARG A 114 16.23 14.10 -13.56
C ARG A 114 15.08 15.07 -13.49
N LEU A 115 14.31 15.14 -14.57
CA LEU A 115 13.08 15.89 -14.62
C LEU A 115 12.03 15.17 -13.78
N MET A 116 11.67 15.74 -12.63
CA MET A 116 10.75 15.13 -11.69
C MET A 116 9.32 15.58 -12.01
N ILE A 117 8.48 14.65 -12.47
CA ILE A 117 7.09 14.91 -12.81
C ILE A 117 6.17 14.25 -11.80
N PHE A 118 5.12 14.96 -11.47
CA PHE A 118 4.15 14.53 -10.49
C PHE A 118 2.74 14.63 -11.08
N VAL A 119 1.98 13.55 -10.98
CA VAL A 119 0.57 13.51 -11.37
C VAL A 119 -0.26 13.13 -10.17
N ASN A 120 -1.27 13.95 -9.87
CA ASN A 120 -2.21 13.65 -8.81
C ASN A 120 -3.48 13.01 -9.38
N VAL A 121 -3.82 11.84 -8.88
CA VAL A 121 -5.07 11.15 -9.20
C VAL A 121 -6.03 11.33 -8.01
N PRO A 122 -7.16 12.03 -8.20
CA PRO A 122 -8.18 12.14 -7.16
C PRO A 122 -8.57 10.76 -6.65
N CYS A 123 -8.49 10.58 -5.33
CA CYS A 123 -9.06 9.40 -4.71
C CYS A 123 -10.58 9.61 -4.63
N PRO A 124 -11.42 8.72 -5.18
CA PRO A 124 -12.86 8.84 -4.96
C PRO A 124 -13.11 8.86 -3.45
N GLN A 125 -13.94 9.80 -3.00
CA GLN A 125 -14.37 9.88 -1.61
C GLN A 125 -14.80 8.48 -1.17
N ARG A 126 -14.15 7.96 -0.13
CA ARG A 126 -14.47 6.64 0.42
C ARG A 126 -15.90 6.70 0.96
N THR A 127 -16.87 6.27 0.15
CA THR A 127 -18.28 6.12 0.58
C THR A 127 -18.40 5.12 1.73
N ILE A 128 -17.42 4.24 1.89
CA ILE A 128 -17.33 3.26 2.97
C ILE A 128 -16.21 3.66 3.93
N THR A 129 -16.58 4.35 5.00
CA THR A 129 -15.72 4.46 6.18
C THR A 129 -15.75 3.09 6.88
N PHE A 130 -14.84 2.20 6.50
CA PHE A 130 -14.59 1.01 7.31
C PHE A 130 -14.14 1.50 8.69
N ARG A 131 -15.02 1.31 9.68
CA ARG A 131 -14.76 1.74 11.06
C ARG A 131 -13.78 0.78 11.71
N ARG A 132 -12.97 1.28 12.64
CA ARG A 132 -12.09 0.43 13.45
C ARG A 132 -12.94 -0.39 14.40
N ALA A 133 -12.70 -1.71 14.42
CA ALA A 133 -13.29 -2.61 15.41
C ALA A 133 -12.61 -2.38 16.78
N THR A 134 -13.11 -1.41 17.56
CA THR A 134 -12.69 -1.19 18.94
C THR A 134 -13.43 -2.15 19.88
N ALA A 135 -12.82 -2.52 21.01
CA ALA A 135 -13.43 -3.45 21.97
C ALA A 135 -14.83 -2.98 22.41
N ALA A 136 -14.97 -1.71 22.79
CA ALA A 136 -16.25 -1.11 23.16
C ALA A 136 -17.34 -1.27 22.08
N ARG A 137 -16.99 -1.06 20.80
CA ARG A 137 -17.92 -1.24 19.67
C ARG A 137 -18.26 -2.71 19.43
N VAL A 138 -17.30 -3.61 19.65
CA VAL A 138 -17.53 -5.06 19.53
C VAL A 138 -18.52 -5.50 20.60
N ASP A 139 -18.39 -4.97 21.82
CA ASP A 139 -19.31 -5.22 22.92
C ASP A 139 -20.70 -4.61 22.65
N GLU A 140 -20.77 -3.42 22.06
CA GLU A 140 -22.03 -2.80 21.61
C GLU A 140 -22.76 -3.64 20.54
N GLN A 141 -22.02 -4.27 19.61
CA GLN A 141 -22.61 -5.10 18.57
C GLN A 141 -22.89 -6.54 19.01
N ALA A 142 -22.23 -7.04 20.07
CA ALA A 142 -22.39 -8.39 20.58
C ALA A 142 -23.84 -8.80 20.87
N PRO A 143 -24.68 -8.03 21.60
CA PRO A 143 -26.06 -8.43 21.88
C PRO A 143 -26.89 -8.55 20.59
N ARG A 144 -26.64 -7.68 19.60
CA ARG A 144 -27.34 -7.71 18.31
C ARG A 144 -27.01 -8.96 17.50
N ILE A 145 -25.75 -9.41 17.54
CA ILE A 145 -25.33 -10.67 16.93
C ILE A 145 -25.90 -11.87 17.70
N THR A 146 -25.92 -11.83 19.03
CA THR A 146 -26.51 -12.89 19.86
C THR A 146 -28.00 -13.08 19.57
N SER A 147 -28.75 -11.98 19.45
CA SER A 147 -30.17 -12.04 19.04
C SER A 147 -30.34 -12.63 17.65
N PHE A 148 -29.57 -12.16 16.67
CA PHE A 148 -29.59 -12.68 15.30
C PHE A 148 -29.31 -14.18 15.21
N VAL A 149 -28.28 -14.65 15.91
CA VAL A 149 -27.91 -16.08 15.95
C VAL A 149 -29.01 -16.93 16.57
N ARG A 150 -29.70 -16.39 17.59
CA ARG A 150 -30.82 -17.05 18.27
C ARG A 150 -32.07 -17.09 17.40
N GLU A 151 -32.39 -15.99 16.74
CA GLU A 151 -33.58 -15.82 15.90
C GLU A 151 -33.48 -16.66 14.61
N ASP A 152 -32.31 -16.66 13.97
CA ASP A 152 -32.09 -17.39 12.71
C ASP A 152 -31.61 -18.84 12.93
N ALA A 153 -31.63 -19.32 14.17
CA ALA A 153 -31.18 -20.67 14.57
C ALA A 153 -29.80 -21.05 13.99
N ILE A 154 -28.88 -20.09 13.95
CA ILE A 154 -27.56 -20.28 13.36
C ILE A 154 -26.69 -21.07 14.35
N ASP A 155 -26.11 -22.18 13.92
CA ASP A 155 -25.12 -22.92 14.70
C ASP A 155 -23.78 -22.17 14.73
N ALA A 156 -23.72 -21.11 15.53
CA ALA A 156 -22.56 -20.24 15.68
C ALA A 156 -21.95 -20.38 17.07
N SER A 157 -20.74 -20.96 17.11
CA SER A 157 -19.92 -21.02 18.34
C SER A 157 -19.60 -19.61 18.88
N PRO A 158 -19.25 -19.45 20.17
CA PRO A 158 -18.91 -18.14 20.75
C PRO A 158 -17.79 -17.39 19.99
N THR A 159 -16.85 -18.13 19.39
CA THR A 159 -15.79 -17.56 18.55
C THR A 159 -16.33 -17.01 17.23
N THR A 160 -17.33 -17.70 16.65
CA THR A 160 -18.03 -17.28 15.43
C THR A 160 -18.86 -16.03 15.69
N GLN A 161 -19.59 -15.98 16.80
CA GLN A 161 -20.35 -14.81 17.21
C GLN A 161 -19.44 -13.60 17.42
N HIS A 162 -18.31 -13.77 18.12
CA HIS A 162 -17.33 -12.69 18.30
C HIS A 162 -16.72 -12.22 16.97
N TYR A 163 -16.46 -13.15 16.04
CA TYR A 163 -16.02 -12.79 14.69
C TYR A 163 -17.08 -11.98 13.93
N MET A 164 -18.34 -12.40 13.98
CA MET A 164 -19.47 -11.69 13.38
C MET A 164 -19.60 -10.28 13.97
N SER A 165 -19.46 -10.11 15.29
CA SER A 165 -19.44 -8.80 15.95
C SER A 165 -18.31 -7.92 15.40
N VAL A 166 -17.08 -8.45 15.29
CA VAL A 166 -15.94 -7.72 14.73
C VAL A 166 -16.18 -7.29 13.28
N CYS A 167 -16.78 -8.14 12.45
CA CYS A 167 -17.13 -7.77 11.08
C CYS A 167 -18.22 -6.69 11.05
N GLN A 168 -19.25 -6.84 11.89
CA GLN A 168 -20.35 -5.89 12.00
C GLN A 168 -19.88 -4.51 12.46
N THR A 169 -18.91 -4.43 13.39
CA THR A 169 -18.36 -3.14 13.83
C THR A 169 -17.70 -2.31 12.74
N ARG A 170 -17.30 -2.96 11.63
CA ARG A 170 -16.65 -2.28 10.50
C ARG A 170 -17.66 -1.73 9.50
N LEU A 171 -18.93 -2.12 9.63
CA LEU A 171 -20.04 -1.70 8.79
C LEU A 171 -20.83 -0.56 9.48
N PRO A 172 -21.64 0.20 8.72
CA PRO A 172 -22.56 1.18 9.30
C PRO A 172 -23.52 0.55 10.31
N ASP A 173 -23.97 1.33 11.29
CA ASP A 173 -24.79 0.82 12.42
C ASP A 173 -26.12 0.17 11.94
N LYS A 174 -26.61 0.52 10.74
CA LYS A 174 -27.82 -0.03 10.11
C LYS A 174 -27.56 -1.14 9.09
N ALA A 175 -26.32 -1.60 8.91
CA ALA A 175 -26.02 -2.67 7.97
C ALA A 175 -26.69 -3.98 8.40
N GLN A 176 -27.17 -4.75 7.42
CA GLN A 176 -27.69 -6.09 7.63
C GLN A 176 -26.56 -7.00 8.11
N ILE A 177 -26.85 -7.83 9.11
CA ILE A 177 -25.90 -8.82 9.62
C ILE A 177 -25.80 -9.94 8.58
N GLN A 178 -24.57 -10.27 8.18
CA GLN A 178 -24.32 -11.36 7.23
C GLN A 178 -23.76 -12.57 7.96
N THR A 179 -24.30 -13.75 7.66
CA THR A 179 -23.75 -15.03 8.12
C THR A 179 -22.46 -15.31 7.38
N PRO A 180 -21.33 -15.54 8.08
CA PRO A 180 -20.07 -15.84 7.42
C PRO A 180 -20.15 -17.15 6.60
N ASP A 181 -19.70 -17.12 5.34
CA ASP A 181 -19.45 -18.36 4.60
C ASP A 181 -18.36 -19.19 5.30
N ALA A 182 -18.54 -20.51 5.35
CA ALA A 182 -17.67 -21.46 6.05
C ALA A 182 -16.20 -21.34 5.63
N THR A 183 -15.95 -20.98 4.37
CA THR A 183 -14.62 -20.75 3.80
C THR A 183 -13.92 -19.53 4.43
N THR A 184 -14.67 -18.45 4.63
CA THR A 184 -14.15 -17.19 5.19
C THR A 184 -13.78 -17.35 6.67
N PHE A 185 -14.63 -18.06 7.42
CA PHE A 185 -14.39 -18.39 8.84
C PHE A 185 -13.14 -19.25 9.03
N ARG A 186 -12.94 -20.27 8.17
CA ARG A 186 -11.74 -21.13 8.21
C ARG A 186 -10.45 -20.35 8.00
N LEU A 187 -10.41 -19.48 6.98
CA LEU A 187 -9.19 -18.72 6.64
C LEU A 187 -8.76 -17.74 7.74
N GLN A 188 -9.70 -17.11 8.45
CA GLN A 188 -9.36 -16.24 9.59
C GLN A 188 -9.03 -17.00 10.86
N THR A 189 -9.65 -18.16 11.09
CA THR A 189 -9.25 -19.04 12.19
C THR A 189 -7.79 -19.46 12.03
N ILE A 190 -7.39 -19.85 10.82
CA ILE A 190 -5.99 -20.14 10.47
C ILE A 190 -5.11 -18.91 10.73
N ARG A 191 -5.49 -17.71 10.27
CA ARG A 191 -4.72 -16.47 10.53
C ARG A 191 -4.60 -16.12 12.02
N ARG A 192 -5.64 -16.37 12.82
CA ARG A 192 -5.61 -16.16 14.28
C ARG A 192 -4.70 -17.17 14.96
N LEU A 193 -4.74 -18.44 14.56
CA LEU A 193 -3.83 -19.48 15.04
C LEU A 193 -2.38 -19.16 14.65
N ASP A 194 -2.12 -18.68 13.42
CA ASP A 194 -0.79 -18.21 13.00
C ASP A 194 -0.31 -17.01 13.82
N THR A 195 -1.20 -16.07 14.11
CA THR A 195 -0.86 -14.87 14.91
C THR A 195 -0.58 -15.26 16.36
N CYS A 196 -1.39 -16.13 16.96
CA CYS A 196 -1.13 -16.72 18.27
C CYS A 196 0.15 -17.55 18.30
N SER A 197 0.44 -18.33 17.26
CA SER A 197 1.67 -19.10 17.10
C SER A 197 2.91 -18.19 16.98
N ARG A 198 2.80 -17.05 16.30
CA ARG A 198 3.88 -16.04 16.23
C ARG A 198 4.07 -15.29 17.54
N LEU A 199 3.00 -14.95 18.26
CA LEU A 199 3.06 -14.28 19.56
C LEU A 199 3.60 -15.21 20.68
N THR A 200 3.25 -16.48 20.61
CA THR A 200 3.83 -17.50 21.50
C THR A 200 5.29 -17.75 21.16
N ASN A 201 5.66 -17.90 19.87
CA ASN A 201 7.07 -18.00 19.46
C ASN A 201 7.92 -16.80 19.89
N THR A 202 7.42 -15.56 19.77
CA THR A 202 8.18 -14.37 20.19
C THR A 202 8.29 -14.25 21.71
N LYS A 203 7.25 -14.59 22.47
CA LYS A 203 7.34 -14.69 23.95
C LYS A 203 8.28 -15.81 24.40
N TRP A 204 8.32 -16.94 23.71
CA TRP A 204 9.25 -18.04 23.98
C TRP A 204 10.70 -17.68 23.64
N LEU A 205 10.94 -17.03 22.50
CA LEU A 205 12.27 -16.54 22.10
C LEU A 205 12.83 -15.48 23.06
N CYS A 206 11.98 -14.55 23.54
CA CYS A 206 12.37 -13.59 24.56
C CYS A 206 12.69 -14.23 25.93
N LYS A 207 12.07 -15.38 26.25
CA LYS A 207 12.34 -16.13 27.49
C LYS A 207 13.60 -16.98 27.38
N LEU A 208 13.90 -17.49 26.18
CA LEU A 208 15.11 -18.28 25.88
C LEU A 208 16.39 -17.42 25.91
N HIS A 209 16.31 -16.16 25.45
CA HIS A 209 17.48 -15.26 25.41
C HIS A 209 17.96 -14.80 26.81
N LYS A 210 17.14 -14.95 27.86
CA LYS A 210 17.50 -14.63 29.25
C LYS A 210 18.10 -15.79 30.04
N ARG A 211 18.20 -17.00 29.47
CA ARG A 211 18.83 -18.15 30.12
C ARG A 211 19.60 -18.97 29.10
N LYS A 212 20.84 -18.58 28.80
CA LYS A 212 21.82 -19.55 28.29
C LYS A 212 22.15 -20.52 29.42
N GLN A 213 21.46 -21.66 29.45
CA GLN A 213 22.02 -22.98 29.78
C GLN A 213 20.92 -24.06 29.67
N ILE A 214 21.23 -25.07 28.86
CA ILE A 214 20.84 -26.50 29.00
C ILE A 214 19.54 -26.98 28.29
N VAL A 215 19.84 -27.79 27.25
CA VAL A 215 19.19 -29.00 26.71
C VAL A 215 17.90 -28.91 25.89
N LEU A 216 18.11 -29.31 24.63
CA LEU A 216 17.18 -29.71 23.59
C LEU A 216 16.34 -30.92 24.05
N VAL A 217 15.01 -30.80 24.03
CA VAL A 217 14.11 -31.96 23.97
C VAL A 217 13.12 -31.71 22.84
N ILE A 218 13.43 -32.29 21.67
CA ILE A 218 12.46 -32.51 20.60
C ILE A 218 11.73 -33.81 20.98
N VAL A 219 10.43 -33.72 21.28
CA VAL A 219 9.56 -34.89 21.20
C VAL A 219 8.64 -34.67 20.00
N SER A 220 9.07 -35.22 18.88
CA SER A 220 8.23 -35.55 17.73
C SER A 220 7.16 -36.54 18.19
N ILE A 221 5.88 -36.21 17.98
CA ILE A 221 4.86 -37.24 17.80
C ILE A 221 3.94 -36.79 16.66
N MET A 222 4.31 -37.20 15.45
CA MET A 222 3.40 -37.47 14.34
C MET A 222 3.39 -39.01 14.14
N PRO A 223 2.33 -39.55 13.50
CA PRO A 223 1.75 -40.84 13.84
C PRO A 223 2.28 -42.00 12.99
N SER A 224 2.23 -43.20 13.55
CA SER A 224 2.15 -44.50 12.85
C SER A 224 1.84 -45.53 13.94
N GLY A 225 0.90 -46.45 13.81
CA GLY A 225 0.68 -47.30 12.65
C GLY A 225 1.17 -48.71 12.99
N SER A 226 0.29 -49.46 13.67
CA SER A 226 0.00 -50.90 13.46
C SER A 226 1.03 -52.01 13.76
N TYR A 227 0.45 -53.15 14.20
CA TYR A 227 0.96 -54.53 14.30
C TYR A 227 1.92 -54.89 15.46
N SER A 228 1.92 -56.07 16.10
CA SER A 228 0.98 -57.15 16.49
C SER A 228 1.83 -58.25 17.16
N ARG A 229 1.16 -59.10 17.96
CA ARG A 229 1.51 -60.48 18.41
C ARG A 229 2.23 -60.65 19.76
N GLY A 230 1.66 -61.55 20.57
CA GLY A 230 2.06 -61.98 21.92
C GLY A 230 3.36 -62.80 21.98
N PRO A 231 3.61 -63.63 23.02
CA PRO A 231 2.72 -64.75 23.39
C PRO A 231 2.62 -65.07 24.92
N HIS A 232 1.80 -66.09 25.19
CA HIS A 232 1.73 -67.06 26.31
C HIS A 232 2.76 -67.03 27.46
N SER A 233 2.25 -67.33 28.67
CA SER A 233 2.64 -68.42 29.60
C SER A 233 2.19 -68.01 31.02
N SER A 234 1.55 -68.79 31.89
CA SER A 234 1.22 -70.22 32.01
C SER A 234 -0.02 -70.38 32.89
#